data_AF-A0A9P5ECH7-F1
#
_entry.id   AF-A0A9P5ECH7-F1
#
_cell.length_a   1.000
_cell.length_b   1.000
_cell.length_c   1.000
_cell.angle_alpha   90.00
_cell.angle_beta   90.00
_cell.angle_gamma   90.00
#
_symmetry.space_group_name_H-M   'P 1'
#
loop_
_entity.id
_entity.type
_entity.pdbx_description
1 polymer ?
#
loop_
_entity_poly.entity_id
_entity_poly.type
_entity_poly.pdbx_seq_one_letter_code
_entity_poly.pdbx_strand_id
1 'polypeptide(L)'
;MPNQEEKEPGYLANLINAVGLAGLAYSKNAPTLINSARQAFSRALHGICAALVDPIEAASDQMLVAAMLLALYETVTLHPTADLSPWSRHVDGALALMQLRGVGQLRNRISRSIFLHLRTEILIDCLQRGLRVPKVLIDFMAEARRNETQQEAPTALLADIVVNVCTALLLTEVKITDEGTLSSHISRLLSIDADLEGWAQTLPAEYGYKTRTKPRDVSEAGVFMGRYDTYYSVEIANMWNLQRCMRIILCQAIVEAISNCLPISSSLSILSSFPVSYTDLLITSKTTIRESSSNICCSVPYILHSVDEAGTIHTATDTLRDWVIAAMENIEEVTGIQKTKRITLTLQRRCCQMVVSTGGD
;
A
#
# COMPACT_ATOMS: atom_id res chain seq x y z
N MET A 1 43.47 9.82 28.09
CA MET A 1 42.76 9.58 26.82
C MET A 1 41.61 10.56 26.77
N PRO A 2 41.44 11.36 25.70
CA PRO A 2 40.30 12.26 25.63
C PRO A 2 39.03 11.43 25.48
N ASN A 3 38.03 11.72 26.32
CA ASN A 3 36.67 11.22 26.16
C ASN A 3 36.23 11.50 24.72
N GLN A 4 36.02 10.46 23.93
CA GLN A 4 35.20 10.58 22.74
C GLN A 4 33.78 10.83 23.24
N GLU A 5 33.35 12.09 23.26
CA GLU A 5 31.92 12.40 23.29
C GLU A 5 31.30 11.65 22.11
N GLU A 6 30.53 10.59 22.39
CA GLU A 6 29.66 9.99 21.39
C GLU A 6 28.74 11.09 20.88
N LYS A 7 29.04 11.60 19.69
CA LYS A 7 28.23 12.60 19.02
C LYS A 7 26.81 12.05 18.95
N GLU A 8 25.85 12.75 19.54
CA GLU A 8 24.46 12.29 19.54
C GLU A 8 24.01 11.97 18.11
N PRO A 9 23.28 10.85 17.90
CA PRO A 9 22.80 10.48 16.58
C PRO A 9 21.98 11.61 15.95
N GLY A 10 22.15 11.87 14.65
CA GLY A 10 21.34 12.84 13.92
C GLY A 10 19.84 12.46 13.91
N TYR A 11 18.98 13.41 13.55
CA TYR A 11 17.52 13.20 13.59
C TYR A 11 17.06 11.99 12.77
N LEU A 12 17.66 11.78 11.59
CA LEU A 12 17.33 10.65 10.73
C LEU A 12 17.69 9.30 11.37
N ALA A 13 18.87 9.22 12.00
CA ALA A 13 19.30 8.01 12.70
C ALA A 13 18.41 7.70 13.91
N ASN A 14 18.05 8.72 14.69
CA ASN A 14 17.09 8.57 15.78
C ASN A 14 15.71 8.08 15.28
N LEU A 15 15.26 8.56 14.12
CA LEU A 15 13.98 8.15 13.56
C LEU A 15 13.99 6.73 13.01
N ILE A 16 15.07 6.32 12.33
CA ILE A 16 15.29 4.92 11.91
C ILE A 16 15.26 4.00 13.14
N ASN A 17 15.96 4.38 14.21
CA ASN A 17 15.93 3.63 15.47
C ASN A 17 14.53 3.57 16.07
N ALA A 18 13.78 4.67 16.04
CA ALA A 18 12.41 4.70 16.56
C ALA A 18 11.50 3.73 15.82
N VAL A 19 11.50 3.76 14.47
CA VAL A 19 10.71 2.84 13.63
C VAL A 19 11.13 1.39 13.87
N GLY A 20 12.44 1.11 13.86
CA GLY A 20 12.98 -0.23 14.08
C GLY A 20 12.61 -0.80 15.46
N LEU A 21 12.76 0.00 16.52
CA LEU A 21 12.39 -0.39 17.88
C LEU A 21 10.89 -0.61 18.04
N ALA A 22 10.05 0.22 17.41
CA ALA A 22 8.61 0.03 17.40
C ALA A 22 8.23 -1.28 16.70
N GLY A 23 8.78 -1.53 15.50
CA GLY A 23 8.54 -2.78 14.76
C GLY A 23 9.04 -4.02 15.49
N LEU A 24 10.19 -3.93 16.18
CA LEU A 24 10.70 -5.00 17.03
C LEU A 24 9.83 -5.24 18.28
N ALA A 25 9.31 -4.18 18.89
CA ALA A 25 8.41 -4.29 20.04
C ALA A 25 7.20 -5.16 19.71
N TYR A 26 6.57 -4.91 18.55
CA TYR A 26 5.44 -5.71 18.06
C TYR A 26 5.88 -7.12 17.63
N SER A 27 6.88 -7.23 16.76
CA SER A 27 7.28 -8.54 16.22
C SER A 27 7.92 -9.48 17.24
N LYS A 28 8.49 -8.99 18.34
CA LYS A 28 9.11 -9.81 19.39
C LYS A 28 8.32 -9.85 20.71
N ASN A 29 7.11 -9.29 20.74
CA ASN A 29 6.30 -9.14 21.94
C ASN A 29 7.08 -8.48 23.11
N ALA A 30 7.86 -7.45 22.80
CA ALA A 30 8.79 -6.81 23.72
C ALA A 30 8.32 -5.38 24.04
N PRO A 31 7.27 -5.21 24.88
CA PRO A 31 6.67 -3.89 25.14
C PRO A 31 7.64 -2.89 25.76
N THR A 32 8.71 -3.35 26.40
CA THR A 32 9.78 -2.50 26.93
C THR A 32 10.48 -1.68 25.84
N LEU A 33 10.54 -2.19 24.60
CA LEU A 33 11.13 -1.50 23.46
C LEU A 33 10.29 -0.28 23.01
N ILE A 34 9.00 -0.23 23.34
CA ILE A 34 8.12 0.90 23.00
C ILE A 34 8.60 2.19 23.67
N ASN A 35 9.07 2.10 24.93
CA ASN A 35 9.59 3.27 25.63
C ASN A 35 10.87 3.81 24.96
N SER A 36 11.76 2.91 24.56
CA SER A 36 12.96 3.28 23.80
C SER A 36 12.63 3.88 22.44
N ALA A 37 11.65 3.30 21.74
CA ALA A 37 11.15 3.81 20.45
C ALA A 37 10.61 5.25 20.60
N ARG A 38 9.78 5.50 21.63
CA ARG A 38 9.25 6.84 21.94
C ARG A 38 10.34 7.85 22.26
N GLN A 39 11.35 7.47 23.04
CA GLN A 39 12.47 8.38 23.34
C GLN A 39 13.27 8.73 22.09
N ALA A 40 13.57 7.74 21.24
CA ALA A 40 14.25 7.97 19.96
C ALA A 40 13.41 8.86 19.04
N PHE A 41 12.10 8.63 18.96
CA PHE A 41 11.16 9.45 18.20
C PHE A 41 11.15 10.91 18.69
N SER A 42 11.05 11.14 20.00
CA SER A 42 11.08 12.50 20.57
C SER A 42 12.39 13.22 20.26
N ARG A 43 13.54 12.54 20.31
CA ARG A 43 14.83 13.12 19.90
C ARG A 43 14.85 13.47 18.42
N ALA A 44 14.36 12.56 17.56
CA ALA A 44 14.25 12.81 16.13
C ALA A 44 13.37 14.02 15.83
N LEU A 45 12.21 14.13 16.48
CA LEU A 45 11.26 15.22 16.27
C LEU A 45 11.85 16.57 16.66
N HIS A 46 12.54 16.67 17.80
CA HIS A 46 13.25 17.90 18.18
C HIS A 46 14.32 18.27 17.15
N GLY A 47 15.11 17.30 16.67
CA GLY A 47 16.12 17.53 15.65
C GLY A 47 15.53 17.97 14.30
N ILE A 48 14.41 17.39 13.89
CA ILE A 48 13.68 17.79 12.67
C ILE A 48 13.17 19.23 12.80
N CYS A 49 12.52 19.57 13.93
CA CYS A 49 12.02 20.92 14.17
C CYS A 49 13.14 21.97 14.11
N ALA A 50 14.33 21.66 14.65
CA ALA A 50 15.49 22.55 14.57
C ALA A 50 16.02 22.66 13.13
N ALA A 51 16.15 21.53 12.43
CA ALA A 51 16.63 21.46 11.05
C ALA A 51 15.71 22.19 10.05
N LEU A 52 14.39 22.20 10.27
CA LEU A 52 13.43 22.89 9.42
C LEU A 52 13.60 24.43 9.41
N VAL A 53 14.32 25.00 10.38
CA VAL A 53 14.61 26.44 10.43
C VAL A 53 15.67 26.83 9.39
N ASP A 54 16.57 25.91 9.02
CA ASP A 54 17.56 26.13 7.96
C ASP A 54 17.00 25.67 6.59
N PRO A 55 16.81 26.58 5.61
CA PRO A 55 16.32 26.21 4.29
C PRO A 55 17.17 25.16 3.57
N ILE A 56 18.48 25.10 3.85
CA ILE A 56 19.39 24.13 3.24
C ILE A 56 19.13 22.73 3.81
N GLU A 57 19.05 22.59 5.13
CA GLU A 57 18.70 21.32 5.76
C GLU A 57 17.26 20.89 5.45
N ALA A 58 16.30 21.83 5.46
CA ALA A 58 14.93 21.57 5.08
C ALA A 58 14.82 21.03 3.64
N ALA A 59 15.66 21.52 2.72
CA ALA A 59 15.71 21.07 1.33
C ALA A 59 16.59 19.81 1.10
N SER A 60 17.05 19.14 2.16
CA SER A 60 17.90 17.95 2.04
C SER A 60 17.12 16.68 1.70
N ASP A 61 17.81 15.68 1.13
CA ASP A 61 17.28 14.32 0.99
C ASP A 61 16.92 13.71 2.36
N GLN A 62 17.72 13.99 3.38
CA GLN A 62 17.50 13.48 4.74
C GLN A 62 16.19 13.96 5.34
N MET A 63 15.84 15.23 5.14
CA MET A 63 14.57 15.78 5.62
C MET A 63 13.36 15.12 4.94
N LEU A 64 13.45 14.85 3.64
CA LEU A 64 12.36 14.20 2.91
C LEU A 64 12.17 12.74 3.36
N VAL A 65 13.27 12.01 3.54
CA VAL A 65 13.24 10.65 4.11
C VAL A 65 12.73 10.69 5.56
N ALA A 66 13.09 11.70 6.35
CA ALA A 66 12.59 11.85 7.71
C ALA A 66 11.07 12.06 7.73
N ALA A 67 10.51 12.89 6.84
CA ALA A 67 9.06 13.06 6.72
C ALA A 67 8.34 11.73 6.43
N MET A 68 8.89 10.91 5.52
CA MET A 68 8.34 9.58 5.22
C MET A 68 8.43 8.61 6.42
N LEU A 69 9.55 8.64 7.16
CA LEU A 69 9.73 7.79 8.33
C LEU A 69 8.89 8.23 9.54
N LEU A 70 8.53 9.51 9.65
CA LEU A 70 7.57 9.98 10.65
C LEU A 70 6.20 9.34 10.40
N ALA A 71 5.75 9.38 9.14
CA ALA A 71 4.51 8.74 8.72
C ALA A 71 4.54 7.23 9.00
N LEU A 72 5.64 6.55 8.66
CA LEU A 72 5.81 5.12 8.94
C LEU A 72 5.81 4.81 10.45
N TYR A 73 6.49 5.61 11.27
CA TYR A 73 6.50 5.42 12.72
C TYR A 73 5.08 5.48 13.30
N GLU A 74 4.30 6.47 12.87
CA GLU A 74 2.90 6.61 13.25
C GLU A 74 2.08 5.41 12.77
N THR A 75 2.24 4.96 11.52
CA THR A 75 1.55 3.75 11.02
C THR A 75 1.88 2.50 11.85
N VAL A 76 3.12 2.34 12.28
CA VAL A 76 3.55 1.17 13.08
C VAL A 76 3.04 1.25 14.52
N THR A 77 2.91 2.46 15.09
CA THR A 77 2.61 2.66 16.52
C THR A 77 1.16 3.02 16.82
N LEU A 78 0.41 3.53 15.84
CA LEU A 78 -1.01 3.83 15.97
C LEU A 78 -1.83 2.54 16.02
N HIS A 79 -2.89 2.56 16.82
CA HIS A 79 -3.84 1.46 16.90
C HIS A 79 -4.64 1.38 15.58
N PRO A 80 -5.07 0.20 15.10
CA PRO A 80 -5.78 0.06 13.82
C PRO A 80 -7.04 0.92 13.69
N THR A 81 -7.63 1.35 14.80
CA THR A 81 -8.84 2.20 14.85
C THR A 81 -8.56 3.70 14.86
N ALA A 82 -7.28 4.11 14.83
CA ALA A 82 -6.90 5.51 14.77
C ALA A 82 -7.16 6.09 13.37
N ASP A 83 -7.67 7.32 13.35
CA ASP A 83 -7.89 8.10 12.13
C ASP A 83 -6.60 8.15 11.27
N LEU A 84 -6.74 7.98 9.95
CA LEU A 84 -5.62 8.07 8.99
C LEU A 84 -5.15 9.52 8.78
N SER A 85 -5.82 10.51 9.40
CA SER A 85 -5.45 11.93 9.32
C SER A 85 -3.97 12.28 9.62
N PRO A 86 -3.22 11.55 10.47
CA PRO A 86 -1.78 11.81 10.67
C PRO A 86 -0.96 11.55 9.40
N TRP A 87 -1.27 10.48 8.66
CA TRP A 87 -0.58 10.11 7.42
C TRP A 87 -0.70 11.21 6.35
N SER A 88 -1.91 11.68 6.07
CA SER A 88 -2.15 12.73 5.06
C SER A 88 -1.42 14.04 5.37
N ARG A 89 -1.24 14.38 6.65
CA ARG A 89 -0.49 15.57 7.05
C ARG A 89 1.01 15.44 6.73
N HIS A 90 1.58 14.25 6.88
CA HIS A 90 2.97 14.01 6.47
C HIS A 90 3.13 14.07 4.95
N VAL A 91 2.14 13.58 4.20
CA VAL A 91 2.11 13.72 2.73
C VAL A 91 2.06 15.19 2.32
N ASP A 92 1.19 16.00 2.94
CA ASP A 92 1.10 17.44 2.68
C ASP A 92 2.44 18.15 2.99
N GLY A 93 3.08 17.81 4.12
CA GLY A 93 4.38 18.33 4.50
C GLY A 93 5.50 17.93 3.52
N ALA A 94 5.54 16.66 3.12
CA ALA A 94 6.50 16.15 2.16
C ALA A 94 6.31 16.79 0.77
N LEU A 95 5.06 17.07 0.36
CA LEU A 95 4.78 17.82 -0.87
C LEU A 95 5.33 19.25 -0.80
N ALA A 96 5.18 19.94 0.34
CA ALA A 96 5.75 21.28 0.54
C ALA A 96 7.30 21.25 0.51
N LEU A 97 7.92 20.26 1.14
CA LEU A 97 9.37 20.06 1.07
C LEU A 97 9.83 19.77 -0.36
N MET A 98 9.12 18.92 -1.09
CA MET A 98 9.40 18.62 -2.50
C MET A 98 9.38 19.91 -3.35
N GLN A 99 8.41 20.79 -3.12
CA GLN A 99 8.33 22.08 -3.80
C GLN A 99 9.50 23.00 -3.45
N LEU A 100 9.86 23.10 -2.17
CA LEU A 100 11.00 23.88 -1.70
C LEU A 100 12.31 23.43 -2.37
N ARG A 101 12.50 22.11 -2.50
CA ARG A 101 13.68 21.50 -3.14
C ARG A 101 13.75 21.76 -4.64
N GLY A 102 12.59 21.92 -5.28
CA GLY A 102 12.48 22.12 -6.72
C GLY A 102 12.83 20.89 -7.56
N VAL A 103 12.71 21.05 -8.88
CA VAL A 103 12.87 19.97 -9.87
C VAL A 103 14.32 19.56 -10.12
N GLY A 104 15.29 20.42 -9.78
CA GLY A 104 16.72 20.17 -10.02
C GLY A 104 17.26 18.90 -9.34
N GLN A 105 16.65 18.50 -8.22
CA GLN A 105 16.98 17.27 -7.49
C GLN A 105 16.83 16.01 -8.36
N LEU A 106 15.91 16.03 -9.34
CA LEU A 106 15.53 14.85 -10.12
C LEU A 106 16.63 14.37 -11.08
N ARG A 107 17.67 15.19 -11.28
CA ARG A 107 18.88 14.79 -12.02
C ARG A 107 19.75 13.82 -11.21
N ASN A 108 19.76 13.95 -9.88
CA ASN A 108 20.45 13.03 -9.00
C ASN A 108 19.61 11.75 -8.83
N ARG A 109 20.23 10.58 -9.04
CA ARG A 109 19.52 9.29 -8.97
C ARG A 109 18.95 8.99 -7.58
N ILE A 110 19.68 9.34 -6.52
CA ILE A 110 19.24 9.10 -5.13
C ILE A 110 18.02 9.98 -4.83
N SER A 111 18.13 11.28 -5.07
CA SER A 111 17.02 12.22 -4.82
C SER A 111 15.81 11.90 -5.70
N ARG A 112 16.02 11.48 -6.96
CA ARG A 112 14.94 10.99 -7.83
C ARG A 112 14.28 9.73 -7.26
N SER A 113 15.05 8.76 -6.74
CA SER A 113 14.49 7.56 -6.11
C SER A 113 13.61 7.91 -4.91
N ILE A 114 14.01 8.87 -4.09
CA ILE A 114 13.20 9.36 -2.96
C ILE A 114 11.90 9.99 -3.49
N PHE A 115 12.00 10.82 -4.53
CA PHE A 115 10.82 11.40 -5.19
C PHE A 115 9.88 10.32 -5.75
N LEU A 116 10.39 9.26 -6.39
CA LEU A 116 9.55 8.21 -6.97
C LEU A 116 8.73 7.48 -5.90
N HIS A 117 9.31 7.28 -4.70
CA HIS A 117 8.59 6.75 -3.56
C HIS A 117 7.53 7.74 -3.06
N LEU A 118 7.93 8.99 -2.79
CA LEU A 118 7.01 10.03 -2.33
C LEU A 118 5.83 10.26 -3.28
N ARG A 119 6.07 10.23 -4.59
CA ARG A 119 5.03 10.32 -5.62
C ARG A 119 3.98 9.24 -5.42
N THR A 120 4.39 8.00 -5.17
CA THR A 120 3.45 6.88 -4.92
C THR A 120 2.59 7.17 -3.70
N GLU A 121 3.17 7.66 -2.61
CA GLU A 121 2.43 8.02 -1.39
C GLU A 121 1.43 9.16 -1.62
N ILE A 122 1.81 10.21 -2.37
CA ILE A 122 0.90 11.31 -2.72
C ILE A 122 -0.26 10.80 -3.59
N LEU A 123 0.00 9.90 -4.54
CA LEU A 123 -1.05 9.33 -5.39
C LEU A 123 -2.03 8.47 -4.58
N ILE A 124 -1.52 7.66 -3.64
CA ILE A 124 -2.36 6.87 -2.72
C ILE A 124 -3.22 7.80 -1.84
N ASP A 125 -2.64 8.87 -1.28
CA ASP A 125 -3.38 9.85 -0.48
C ASP A 125 -4.49 10.55 -1.30
N CYS A 126 -4.22 10.91 -2.56
CA CYS A 126 -5.22 11.46 -3.46
C CYS A 126 -6.39 10.50 -3.70
N LEU A 127 -6.11 9.20 -3.86
CA LEU A 127 -7.15 8.18 -4.01
C LEU A 127 -8.00 8.04 -2.75
N GLN A 128 -7.35 7.93 -1.59
CA GLN A 128 -8.03 7.74 -0.30
C GLN A 128 -8.94 8.92 0.05
N ARG A 129 -8.49 10.15 -0.24
CA ARG A 129 -9.22 11.38 0.07
C ARG A 129 -10.18 11.82 -1.04
N GLY A 130 -10.20 11.14 -2.18
CA GLY A 130 -10.95 11.57 -3.35
C GLY A 130 -10.54 12.97 -3.82
N LEU A 131 -9.22 13.21 -3.96
CA LEU A 131 -8.67 14.49 -4.38
C LEU A 131 -8.10 14.44 -5.80
N ARG A 132 -8.12 15.60 -6.47
CA ARG A 132 -7.38 15.80 -7.72
C ARG A 132 -5.89 15.68 -7.47
N VAL A 133 -5.20 14.96 -8.36
CA VAL A 133 -3.75 14.89 -8.34
C VAL A 133 -3.18 16.30 -8.50
N PRO A 134 -2.33 16.79 -7.58
CA PRO A 134 -1.78 18.12 -7.64
C PRO A 134 -1.01 18.36 -8.94
N LYS A 135 -1.27 19.48 -9.63
CA LYS A 135 -0.55 19.83 -10.87
C LYS A 135 0.97 19.81 -10.68
N VAL A 136 1.43 20.29 -9.53
CA VAL A 136 2.84 20.27 -9.15
C VAL A 136 3.44 18.86 -9.17
N LEU A 137 2.69 17.83 -8.76
CA LEU A 137 3.15 16.45 -8.84
C LEU A 137 3.29 16.00 -10.30
N ILE A 138 2.30 16.33 -11.14
CA ILE A 138 2.33 16.04 -12.58
C ILE A 138 3.55 16.68 -13.25
N ASP A 139 3.85 17.94 -12.91
CA ASP A 139 5.02 18.65 -13.45
C ASP A 139 6.34 17.98 -13.03
N PHE A 140 6.44 17.53 -11.77
CA PHE A 140 7.60 16.78 -11.27
C PHE A 140 7.72 15.40 -11.91
N MET A 141 6.61 14.69 -12.12
CA MET A 141 6.58 13.42 -12.84
C MET A 141 7.13 13.59 -14.27
N ALA A 142 6.70 14.64 -14.97
CA ALA A 142 7.19 14.97 -16.31
C ALA A 142 8.68 15.33 -16.34
N GLU A 143 9.22 15.98 -15.30
CA GLU A 143 10.68 16.18 -15.18
C GLU A 143 11.41 14.87 -14.88
N ALA A 144 10.91 14.06 -13.95
CA ALA A 144 11.55 12.80 -13.58
C ALA A 144 11.68 11.87 -14.79
N ARG A 145 10.67 11.84 -15.68
CA ARG A 145 10.68 11.12 -16.96
C ARG A 145 11.88 11.47 -17.85
N ARG A 146 12.39 12.71 -17.82
CA ARG A 146 13.54 13.13 -18.64
C ARG A 146 14.86 12.50 -18.21
N ASN A 147 14.95 12.07 -16.95
CA ASN A 147 16.16 11.49 -16.36
C ASN A 147 15.94 10.01 -15.97
N GLU A 148 14.84 9.41 -16.44
CA GLU A 148 14.41 8.07 -16.09
C GLU A 148 15.35 7.00 -16.68
N THR A 149 15.67 6.01 -15.85
CA THR A 149 16.37 4.80 -16.29
C THR A 149 15.40 3.70 -16.71
N GLN A 150 15.87 2.72 -17.48
CA GLN A 150 15.05 1.55 -17.86
C GLN A 150 14.47 0.81 -16.65
N GLN A 151 15.20 0.78 -15.53
CA GLN A 151 14.76 0.17 -14.27
C GLN A 151 13.65 0.99 -13.58
N GLU A 152 13.60 2.31 -13.80
CA GLU A 152 12.59 3.19 -13.20
C GLU A 152 11.29 3.25 -14.04
N ALA A 153 11.37 2.90 -15.34
CA ALA A 153 10.27 3.00 -16.28
C ALA A 153 8.99 2.22 -15.91
N PRO A 154 9.05 0.97 -15.40
CA PRO A 154 7.86 0.25 -14.97
C PRO A 154 7.06 0.99 -13.88
N THR A 155 7.76 1.53 -12.89
CA THR A 155 7.13 2.24 -11.78
C THR A 155 6.54 3.59 -12.24
N ALA A 156 7.18 4.26 -13.20
CA ALA A 156 6.65 5.50 -13.75
C ALA A 156 5.42 5.29 -14.64
N LEU A 157 5.41 4.24 -15.47
CA LEU A 157 4.23 3.86 -16.25
C LEU A 157 3.04 3.54 -15.34
N LEU A 158 3.26 2.78 -14.26
CA LEU A 158 2.20 2.50 -13.29
C LEU A 158 1.67 3.79 -12.65
N ALA A 159 2.54 4.73 -12.29
CA ALA A 159 2.13 6.01 -11.71
C ALA A 159 1.24 6.84 -12.66
N ASP A 160 1.53 6.85 -13.96
CA ASP A 160 0.69 7.52 -14.95
C ASP A 160 -0.72 6.88 -15.02
N ILE A 161 -0.79 5.55 -14.95
CA ILE A 161 -2.08 4.84 -14.90
C ILE A 161 -2.83 5.18 -13.60
N VAL A 162 -2.14 5.25 -12.46
CA VAL A 162 -2.74 5.65 -11.17
C VAL A 162 -3.30 7.09 -11.22
N VAL A 163 -2.64 8.02 -11.91
CA VAL A 163 -3.19 9.37 -12.15
C VAL A 163 -4.52 9.30 -12.92
N ASN A 164 -4.61 8.42 -13.92
CA ASN A 164 -5.85 8.18 -14.65
C ASN A 164 -6.92 7.58 -13.75
N VAL A 165 -6.57 6.66 -12.83
CA VAL A 165 -7.48 6.12 -11.81
C VAL A 165 -8.02 7.23 -10.90
N CYS A 166 -7.17 8.11 -10.35
CA CYS A 166 -7.62 9.24 -9.53
C CYS A 166 -8.63 10.10 -10.31
N THR A 167 -8.30 10.41 -11.56
CA THR A 167 -9.17 11.21 -12.44
C THR A 167 -10.46 10.46 -12.79
N ALA A 168 -10.41 9.13 -12.91
CA ALA A 168 -11.54 8.24 -13.16
C ALA A 168 -12.61 8.36 -12.08
N LEU A 169 -12.15 8.18 -10.84
CA LEU A 169 -12.97 8.08 -9.64
C LEU A 169 -13.53 9.43 -9.21
N LEU A 170 -12.83 10.54 -9.42
CA LEU A 170 -13.40 11.86 -9.14
C LEU A 170 -14.64 12.19 -9.98
N LEU A 171 -14.80 11.55 -11.13
CA LEU A 171 -16.00 11.73 -11.96
C LEU A 171 -17.17 10.83 -11.53
N THR A 172 -17.05 10.01 -10.47
CA THR A 172 -18.21 9.28 -9.91
C THR A 172 -19.20 10.22 -9.22
N GLU A 173 -18.79 11.45 -8.87
CA GLU A 173 -19.70 12.53 -8.43
C GLU A 173 -20.59 13.06 -9.57
N VAL A 174 -20.31 12.71 -10.83
CA VAL A 174 -21.23 12.99 -11.94
C VAL A 174 -22.45 12.10 -11.72
N LYS A 175 -23.60 12.72 -11.41
CA LYS A 175 -24.88 12.02 -11.31
C LYS A 175 -25.07 11.20 -12.58
N ILE A 176 -25.02 9.88 -12.44
CA ILE A 176 -25.39 8.96 -13.50
C ILE A 176 -26.89 9.13 -13.69
N THR A 177 -27.29 9.84 -14.74
CA THR A 177 -28.68 10.23 -14.99
C THR A 177 -29.40 9.32 -15.97
N ASP A 178 -28.65 8.59 -16.78
CA ASP A 178 -29.14 7.78 -17.89
C ASP A 178 -28.13 6.69 -18.30
N GLU A 179 -28.58 5.75 -19.13
CA GLU A 179 -27.78 4.61 -19.59
C GLU A 179 -26.52 5.03 -20.38
N GLY A 180 -26.57 6.15 -21.13
CA GLY A 180 -25.43 6.64 -21.89
C GLY A 180 -24.30 7.13 -20.99
N THR A 181 -24.64 7.90 -19.95
CA THR A 181 -23.67 8.34 -18.94
C THR A 181 -23.07 7.17 -18.16
N LEU A 182 -23.88 6.17 -17.78
CA LEU A 182 -23.41 4.94 -17.13
C LEU A 182 -22.45 4.16 -18.02
N SER A 183 -22.83 3.93 -19.29
CA SER A 183 -22.02 3.19 -20.26
C SER A 183 -20.68 3.88 -20.49
N SER A 184 -20.69 5.20 -20.71
CA SER A 184 -19.45 5.97 -20.88
C SER A 184 -18.55 5.92 -19.64
N HIS A 185 -19.12 5.97 -18.43
CA HIS A 185 -18.37 5.86 -17.19
C HIS A 185 -17.71 4.48 -17.06
N ILE A 186 -18.49 3.42 -17.26
CA ILE A 186 -18.02 2.02 -17.24
C ILE A 186 -16.93 1.78 -18.27
N SER A 187 -17.11 2.24 -19.52
CA SER A 187 -16.09 2.11 -20.58
C SER A 187 -14.78 2.78 -20.19
N ARG A 188 -14.84 3.93 -19.50
CA ARG A 188 -13.63 4.61 -19.02
C ARG A 188 -12.93 3.79 -17.93
N LEU A 189 -13.66 3.25 -16.95
CA LEU A 189 -13.08 2.40 -15.92
C LEU A 189 -12.43 1.14 -16.50
N LEU A 190 -13.10 0.51 -17.48
CA LEU A 190 -12.59 -0.68 -18.17
C LEU A 190 -11.34 -0.39 -19.01
N SER A 191 -11.28 0.77 -19.68
CA SER A 191 -10.09 1.17 -20.42
C SER A 191 -8.87 1.27 -19.50
N ILE A 192 -9.05 1.82 -18.29
CA ILE A 192 -7.95 1.97 -17.33
C ILE A 192 -7.57 0.61 -16.72
N ASP A 193 -8.53 -0.28 -16.46
CA ASP A 193 -8.22 -1.66 -16.03
C ASP A 193 -7.43 -2.41 -17.10
N ALA A 194 -7.76 -2.21 -18.38
CA ALA A 194 -6.99 -2.76 -19.50
C ALA A 194 -5.56 -2.20 -19.56
N ASP A 195 -5.35 -0.92 -19.24
CA ASP A 195 -4.01 -0.34 -19.13
C ASP A 195 -3.21 -0.98 -17.97
N LEU A 196 -3.85 -1.26 -16.83
CA LEU A 196 -3.22 -1.98 -15.70
C LEU A 196 -2.85 -3.42 -16.05
N GLU A 197 -3.66 -4.10 -16.87
CA GLU A 197 -3.33 -5.43 -17.40
C GLU A 197 -2.20 -5.36 -18.43
N GLY A 198 -2.29 -4.40 -19.36
CA GLY A 198 -1.26 -4.16 -20.37
C GLY A 198 0.09 -3.87 -19.73
N TRP A 199 0.12 -3.03 -18.70
CA TRP A 199 1.32 -2.76 -17.91
C TRP A 199 1.99 -4.05 -17.39
N ALA A 200 1.21 -4.97 -16.83
CA ALA A 200 1.73 -6.23 -16.30
C ALA A 200 2.41 -7.09 -17.39
N GLN A 201 1.97 -6.99 -18.64
CA GLN A 201 2.56 -7.70 -19.79
C GLN A 201 3.82 -7.02 -20.34
N THR A 202 4.05 -5.75 -20.01
CA THR A 202 5.25 -5.00 -20.46
C THR A 202 6.44 -5.16 -19.52
N LEU A 203 6.25 -5.81 -18.37
CA LEU A 203 7.29 -5.93 -17.35
C LEU A 203 8.45 -6.83 -17.80
N PRO A 204 9.71 -6.42 -17.56
CA PRO A 204 10.86 -7.31 -17.75
C PRO A 204 10.77 -8.55 -16.85
N ALA A 205 11.45 -9.63 -17.24
CA ALA A 205 11.38 -10.92 -16.53
C ALA A 205 11.76 -10.84 -15.04
N GLU A 206 12.67 -9.93 -14.66
CA GLU A 206 13.10 -9.68 -13.27
C GLU A 206 11.99 -9.11 -12.38
N TYR A 207 10.97 -8.48 -12.97
CA TYR A 207 9.79 -7.97 -12.26
C TYR A 207 8.71 -9.03 -12.09
N GLY A 208 8.88 -10.21 -12.69
CA GLY A 208 7.99 -11.34 -12.48
C GLY A 208 8.03 -11.86 -11.04
N TYR A 209 6.95 -12.52 -10.62
CA TYR A 209 6.89 -13.24 -9.35
C TYR A 209 6.75 -14.73 -9.57
N LYS A 210 7.21 -15.53 -8.61
CA LYS A 210 7.13 -16.99 -8.65
C LYS A 210 6.15 -17.49 -7.61
N THR A 211 5.07 -18.09 -8.09
CA THR A 211 4.09 -18.76 -7.24
C THR A 211 4.67 -20.07 -6.71
N ARG A 212 4.63 -20.24 -5.39
CA ARG A 212 5.06 -21.45 -4.68
C ARG A 212 3.91 -22.02 -3.86
N THR A 213 3.87 -23.33 -3.73
CA THR A 213 2.93 -24.04 -2.86
C THR A 213 3.70 -24.81 -1.81
N LYS A 214 3.25 -24.76 -0.55
CA LYS A 214 3.84 -25.58 0.51
C LYS A 214 3.58 -27.08 0.25
N PRO A 215 4.54 -27.97 0.56
CA PRO A 215 4.30 -29.41 0.63
C PRO A 215 3.20 -29.71 1.66
N ARG A 216 2.35 -30.70 1.36
CA ARG A 216 1.16 -31.07 2.17
C ARG A 216 1.46 -31.43 3.63
N ASP A 217 2.70 -31.83 3.92
CA ASP A 217 3.13 -32.35 5.23
C ASP A 217 3.71 -31.29 6.17
N VAL A 218 3.88 -30.05 5.71
CA VAL A 218 4.30 -28.92 6.53
C VAL A 218 3.07 -28.13 6.92
N SER A 219 2.85 -27.93 8.22
CA SER A 219 1.77 -27.11 8.78
C SER A 219 1.50 -25.87 7.91
N GLU A 220 0.22 -25.64 7.53
CA GLU A 220 -0.22 -24.46 6.76
C GLU A 220 0.06 -23.11 7.47
N ALA A 221 0.73 -23.13 8.64
CA ALA A 221 1.11 -21.96 9.40
C ALA A 221 1.99 -21.04 8.55
N GLY A 222 1.55 -19.79 8.37
CA GLY A 222 2.35 -18.73 7.75
C GLY A 222 2.24 -18.59 6.22
N VAL A 223 1.33 -19.32 5.54
CA VAL A 223 1.10 -19.14 4.10
C VAL A 223 -0.38 -19.12 3.77
N PHE A 224 -0.84 -18.10 3.04
CA PHE A 224 -2.23 -17.94 2.66
C PHE A 224 -2.70 -19.05 1.71
N MET A 225 -3.66 -19.88 2.16
CA MET A 225 -4.19 -21.02 1.38
C MET A 225 -3.11 -21.99 0.86
N GLY A 226 -1.99 -22.13 1.59
CA GLY A 226 -0.86 -22.97 1.17
C GLY A 226 -0.08 -22.44 -0.04
N ARG A 227 -0.38 -21.23 -0.53
CA ARG A 227 0.28 -20.56 -1.65
C ARG A 227 0.94 -19.23 -1.22
N TYR A 228 2.18 -19.02 -1.62
CA TYR A 228 2.89 -17.74 -1.47
C TYR A 228 3.65 -17.39 -2.74
N ASP A 229 3.93 -16.11 -2.92
CA ASP A 229 4.67 -15.62 -4.08
C ASP A 229 6.04 -15.08 -3.62
N THR A 230 7.10 -15.43 -4.34
CA THR A 230 8.42 -14.82 -4.17
C THR A 230 8.69 -13.81 -5.28
N TYR A 231 9.43 -12.76 -4.91
CA TYR A 231 9.78 -11.64 -5.78
C TYR A 231 11.28 -11.42 -5.72
N TYR A 232 11.83 -10.68 -6.67
CA TYR A 232 13.25 -10.29 -6.63
C TYR A 232 13.53 -9.27 -5.52
N SER A 233 12.59 -8.36 -5.25
CA SER A 233 12.68 -7.40 -4.15
C SER A 233 11.31 -7.02 -3.58
N VAL A 234 11.31 -6.44 -2.38
CA VAL A 234 10.08 -5.94 -1.71
C VAL A 234 9.45 -4.79 -2.51
N GLU A 235 10.26 -3.95 -3.16
CA GLU A 235 9.76 -2.89 -4.03
C GLU A 235 8.93 -3.46 -5.19
N ILE A 236 9.36 -4.57 -5.80
CA ILE A 236 8.63 -5.23 -6.88
C ILE A 236 7.32 -5.83 -6.35
N ALA A 237 7.34 -6.45 -5.16
CA ALA A 237 6.12 -6.95 -4.52
C ALA A 237 5.11 -5.82 -4.27
N ASN A 238 5.58 -4.67 -3.78
CA ASN A 238 4.76 -3.48 -3.56
C ASN A 238 4.20 -2.91 -4.87
N MET A 239 4.98 -2.93 -5.95
CA MET A 239 4.52 -2.47 -7.27
C MET A 239 3.38 -3.34 -7.83
N TRP A 240 3.51 -4.67 -7.71
CA TRP A 240 2.41 -5.58 -8.04
C TRP A 240 1.18 -5.36 -7.17
N ASN A 241 1.37 -5.11 -5.88
CA ASN A 241 0.26 -4.85 -4.97
C ASN A 241 -0.42 -3.52 -5.25
N LEU A 242 0.31 -2.47 -5.60
CA LEU A 242 -0.26 -1.19 -6.03
C LEU A 242 -1.16 -1.40 -7.25
N GLN A 243 -0.68 -2.15 -8.26
CA GLN A 243 -1.49 -2.49 -9.44
C GLN A 243 -2.76 -3.26 -9.06
N ARG A 244 -2.65 -4.31 -8.23
CA ARG A 244 -3.80 -5.11 -7.76
C ARG A 244 -4.80 -4.26 -6.98
N CYS A 245 -4.33 -3.33 -6.15
CA CYS A 245 -5.18 -2.38 -5.43
C CYS A 245 -5.94 -1.48 -6.42
N MET A 246 -5.29 -0.96 -7.46
CA MET A 246 -5.97 -0.13 -8.46
C MET A 246 -7.07 -0.91 -9.18
N ARG A 247 -6.81 -2.17 -9.55
CA ARG A 247 -7.83 -3.05 -10.15
C ARG A 247 -9.01 -3.28 -9.21
N ILE A 248 -8.75 -3.54 -7.92
CA ILE A 248 -9.81 -3.68 -6.92
C ILE A 248 -10.69 -2.43 -6.87
N ILE A 249 -10.08 -1.25 -6.79
CA ILE A 249 -10.80 0.02 -6.70
C ILE A 249 -11.64 0.28 -7.95
N LEU A 250 -11.08 0.07 -9.15
CA LEU A 250 -11.82 0.21 -10.41
C LEU A 250 -13.00 -0.76 -10.50
N CYS A 251 -12.78 -2.04 -10.18
CA CYS A 251 -13.84 -3.04 -10.17
C CYS A 251 -14.93 -2.73 -9.12
N GLN A 252 -14.56 -2.18 -7.96
CA GLN A 252 -15.52 -1.72 -6.96
C GLN A 252 -16.36 -0.56 -7.50
N ALA A 253 -15.74 0.42 -8.15
CA ALA A 253 -16.44 1.54 -8.77
C ALA A 253 -17.41 1.06 -9.88
N ILE A 254 -17.01 0.07 -10.68
CA ILE A 254 -17.91 -0.57 -11.68
C ILE A 254 -19.10 -1.22 -10.98
N VAL A 255 -18.85 -2.03 -9.94
CA VAL A 255 -19.91 -2.71 -9.19
C VAL A 255 -20.87 -1.71 -8.57
N GLU A 256 -20.36 -0.63 -7.97
CA GLU A 256 -21.16 0.42 -7.36
C GLU A 256 -21.99 1.19 -8.41
N ALA A 257 -21.39 1.60 -9.52
CA ALA A 257 -22.08 2.32 -10.59
C ALA A 257 -23.28 1.51 -11.13
N ILE A 258 -23.09 0.21 -11.38
CA ILE A 258 -24.16 -0.69 -11.83
C ILE A 258 -25.19 -0.89 -10.71
N SER A 259 -24.73 -1.15 -9.49
CA SER A 259 -25.58 -1.46 -8.33
C SER A 259 -26.39 -0.28 -7.84
N ASN A 260 -25.98 0.97 -8.07
CA ASN A 260 -26.75 2.16 -7.71
C ASN A 260 -27.84 2.50 -8.75
N CYS A 261 -27.67 2.06 -10.00
CA CYS A 261 -28.69 2.22 -11.04
C CYS A 261 -29.80 1.17 -10.97
N LEU A 262 -29.51 -0.02 -10.45
CA LEU A 262 -30.46 -1.12 -10.26
C LEU A 262 -31.61 -0.85 -9.25
N PRO A 263 -31.39 -0.24 -8.05
CA PRO A 263 -32.43 -0.04 -7.04
C PRO A 263 -33.38 1.14 -7.33
N ILE A 264 -33.06 2.01 -8.29
CA ILE A 264 -33.95 3.12 -8.69
C ILE A 264 -35.11 2.62 -9.59
N SER A 265 -34.99 1.42 -10.18
CA SER A 265 -36.01 0.83 -11.04
C SER A 265 -36.97 -0.10 -10.29
N SER A 266 -37.79 0.47 -9.41
CA SER A 266 -38.98 -0.22 -8.85
C SER A 266 -40.16 -0.30 -9.84
N SER A 267 -39.96 0.09 -11.11
CA SER A 267 -40.81 -0.33 -12.21
C SER A 267 -40.23 -1.60 -12.84
N LEU A 268 -40.91 -2.74 -12.64
CA LEU A 268 -40.59 -4.09 -13.11
C LEU A 268 -40.36 -4.27 -14.64
N SER A 269 -40.32 -3.19 -15.42
CA SER A 269 -40.15 -3.17 -16.87
C SER A 269 -38.71 -2.97 -17.36
N ILE A 270 -37.74 -2.66 -16.48
CA ILE A 270 -36.32 -2.45 -16.88
C ILE A 270 -35.46 -3.71 -16.68
N LEU A 271 -35.89 -4.67 -15.86
CA LEU A 271 -35.16 -5.92 -15.63
C LEU A 271 -35.10 -6.84 -16.87
N SER A 272 -35.98 -6.63 -17.87
CA SER A 272 -35.89 -7.30 -19.18
C SER A 272 -34.98 -6.58 -20.19
N SER A 273 -34.42 -5.42 -19.82
CA SER A 273 -33.67 -4.54 -20.73
C SER A 273 -32.21 -4.35 -20.34
N PHE A 274 -31.73 -4.93 -19.24
CA PHE A 274 -30.29 -4.94 -18.95
C PHE A 274 -29.61 -5.90 -19.93
N PRO A 275 -28.67 -5.43 -20.76
CA PRO A 275 -27.90 -6.34 -21.60
C PRO A 275 -27.17 -7.34 -20.72
N VAL A 276 -27.16 -8.61 -21.14
CA VAL A 276 -26.38 -9.71 -20.56
C VAL A 276 -24.95 -9.28 -20.18
N SER A 277 -24.40 -8.30 -20.92
CA SER A 277 -23.11 -7.64 -20.67
C SER A 277 -22.92 -7.04 -19.26
N TYR A 278 -23.91 -6.45 -18.59
CA TYR A 278 -23.69 -5.85 -17.27
C TYR A 278 -23.66 -6.89 -16.14
N THR A 279 -24.45 -7.95 -16.26
CA THR A 279 -24.40 -9.08 -15.32
C THR A 279 -23.05 -9.78 -15.41
N ASP A 280 -22.56 -10.04 -16.63
CA ASP A 280 -21.22 -10.60 -16.85
C ASP A 280 -20.14 -9.67 -16.28
N LEU A 281 -20.28 -8.35 -16.48
CA LEU A 281 -19.35 -7.37 -15.94
C LEU A 281 -19.32 -7.36 -14.40
N LEU A 282 -20.46 -7.51 -13.72
CA LEU A 282 -20.52 -7.67 -12.27
C LEU A 282 -19.81 -8.94 -11.79
N ILE A 283 -20.01 -10.07 -12.49
CA ILE A 283 -19.38 -11.35 -12.16
C ILE A 283 -17.86 -11.26 -12.34
N THR A 284 -17.41 -10.72 -13.47
CA THR A 284 -16.00 -10.52 -13.79
C THR A 284 -15.35 -9.58 -12.78
N SER A 285 -15.96 -8.42 -12.49
CA SER A 285 -15.43 -7.44 -11.52
C SER A 285 -15.29 -8.05 -10.13
N LYS A 286 -16.30 -8.79 -9.64
CA LYS A 286 -16.24 -9.49 -8.34
C LYS A 286 -15.16 -10.57 -8.33
N THR A 287 -14.94 -11.25 -9.45
CA THR A 287 -13.88 -12.26 -9.60
C THR A 287 -12.50 -11.61 -9.55
N THR A 288 -12.28 -10.53 -10.29
CA THR A 288 -11.03 -9.74 -10.28
C THR A 288 -10.71 -9.20 -8.90
N ILE A 289 -11.70 -8.63 -8.18
CA ILE A 289 -11.53 -8.19 -6.78
C ILE A 289 -11.03 -9.36 -5.94
N ARG A 290 -11.75 -10.49 -5.99
CA ARG A 290 -11.43 -11.68 -5.20
C ARG A 290 -10.03 -12.21 -5.48
N GLU A 291 -9.63 -12.29 -6.75
CA GLU A 291 -8.32 -12.80 -7.17
C GLU A 291 -7.19 -11.84 -6.80
N SER A 292 -7.38 -10.54 -7.03
CA SER A 292 -6.42 -9.50 -6.67
C SER A 292 -6.17 -9.48 -5.16
N SER A 293 -7.23 -9.52 -4.32
CA SER A 293 -7.07 -9.64 -2.87
C SER A 293 -6.34 -10.92 -2.48
N SER A 294 -6.61 -12.02 -3.17
CA SER A 294 -5.92 -13.32 -2.96
C SER A 294 -4.41 -13.20 -3.21
N ASN A 295 -4.04 -12.52 -4.29
CA ASN A 295 -2.65 -12.39 -4.72
C ASN A 295 -1.88 -11.42 -3.80
N ILE A 296 -2.53 -10.36 -3.30
CA ILE A 296 -1.97 -9.50 -2.24
C ILE A 296 -1.67 -10.33 -0.99
N CYS A 297 -2.60 -11.21 -0.57
CA CYS A 297 -2.35 -12.08 0.59
C CYS A 297 -1.18 -13.06 0.35
N CYS A 298 -0.99 -13.53 -0.88
CA CYS A 298 0.14 -14.39 -1.25
C CYS A 298 1.50 -13.68 -1.22
N SER A 299 1.56 -12.35 -1.32
CA SER A 299 2.82 -11.60 -1.22
C SER A 299 3.25 -11.35 0.23
N VAL A 300 2.32 -11.41 1.19
CA VAL A 300 2.58 -11.08 2.61
C VAL A 300 3.75 -11.86 3.20
N PRO A 301 3.88 -13.20 3.00
CA PRO A 301 5.01 -13.94 3.55
C PRO A 301 6.38 -13.41 3.08
N TYR A 302 6.47 -12.99 1.82
CA TYR A 302 7.72 -12.45 1.27
C TYR A 302 8.01 -11.05 1.82
N ILE A 303 7.02 -10.16 1.85
CA ILE A 303 7.15 -8.79 2.38
C ILE A 303 7.55 -8.80 3.86
N LEU A 304 7.02 -9.74 4.64
CA LEU A 304 7.33 -9.90 6.06
C LEU A 304 8.60 -10.73 6.32
N HIS A 305 9.39 -11.03 5.27
CA HIS A 305 10.61 -11.86 5.36
C HIS A 305 10.39 -13.22 6.03
N SER A 306 9.16 -13.74 5.99
CA SER A 306 8.84 -15.10 6.40
C SER A 306 9.24 -16.11 5.33
N VAL A 307 9.49 -15.66 4.11
CA VAL A 307 10.17 -16.40 3.05
C VAL A 307 11.21 -15.50 2.37
N ASP A 308 12.36 -16.07 2.01
CA ASP A 308 13.36 -15.39 1.18
C ASP A 308 13.04 -15.50 -0.33
N GLU A 309 13.88 -14.91 -1.18
CA GLU A 309 13.76 -15.00 -2.65
C GLU A 309 13.79 -16.45 -3.16
N ALA A 310 14.57 -17.32 -2.50
CA ALA A 310 14.69 -18.73 -2.83
C ALA A 310 13.45 -19.56 -2.40
N GLY A 311 12.59 -19.00 -1.54
CA GLY A 311 11.42 -19.67 -0.97
C GLY A 311 11.71 -20.43 0.33
N THR A 312 12.85 -20.17 0.96
CA THR A 312 13.20 -20.71 2.28
C THR A 312 12.29 -20.09 3.32
N ILE A 313 11.56 -20.90 4.09
CA ILE A 313 10.63 -20.42 5.10
C ILE A 313 11.40 -20.12 6.40
N HIS A 314 11.26 -18.89 6.89
CA HIS A 314 11.66 -18.46 8.22
C HIS A 314 10.43 -18.43 9.13
N THR A 315 10.59 -18.77 10.41
CA THR A 315 9.49 -18.73 11.38
C THR A 315 9.06 -17.27 11.60
N ALA A 316 7.92 -16.89 11.03
CA ALA A 316 7.23 -15.67 11.41
C ALA A 316 6.85 -15.76 12.89
N THR A 317 7.20 -14.74 13.68
CA THR A 317 6.81 -14.68 15.09
C THR A 317 5.29 -14.61 15.20
N ASP A 318 4.72 -15.34 16.15
CA ASP A 318 3.26 -15.42 16.32
C ASP A 318 2.60 -14.04 16.50
N THR A 319 3.31 -13.06 17.05
CA THR A 319 2.80 -11.69 17.20
C THR A 319 2.69 -10.88 15.91
N LEU A 320 3.60 -11.05 14.95
CA LEU A 320 3.46 -10.39 13.65
C LEU A 320 2.27 -10.97 12.89
N ARG A 321 2.05 -12.28 13.05
CA ARG A 321 0.87 -12.97 12.53
C ARG A 321 -0.40 -12.40 13.17
N ASP A 322 -0.44 -12.26 14.50
CA ASP A 322 -1.60 -11.75 15.23
C ASP A 322 -1.91 -10.28 14.89
N TRP A 323 -0.89 -9.46 14.66
CA TRP A 323 -1.09 -8.08 14.19
C TRP A 323 -1.68 -8.03 12.77
N VAL A 324 -1.19 -8.87 11.85
CA VAL A 324 -1.75 -8.97 10.49
C VAL A 324 -3.20 -9.45 10.55
N ILE A 325 -3.54 -10.41 11.42
CA ILE A 325 -4.92 -10.85 11.66
C ILE A 325 -5.78 -9.66 12.07
N ALA A 326 -5.37 -8.93 13.11
CA ALA A 326 -6.13 -7.81 13.65
C ALA A 326 -6.29 -6.67 12.62
N ALA A 327 -5.25 -6.39 11.83
CA ALA A 327 -5.31 -5.40 10.75
C ALA A 327 -6.27 -5.84 9.62
N MET A 328 -6.28 -7.13 9.29
CA MET A 328 -7.19 -7.70 8.29
C MET A 328 -8.64 -7.72 8.80
N GLU A 329 -8.91 -8.10 10.05
CA GLU A 329 -10.24 -8.00 10.68
C GLU A 329 -10.83 -6.60 10.59
N ASN A 330 -10.01 -5.58 10.79
CA ASN A 330 -10.44 -4.20 10.69
C ASN A 330 -10.76 -3.80 9.24
N ILE A 331 -9.95 -4.25 8.27
CA ILE A 331 -10.28 -4.05 6.84
C ILE A 331 -11.63 -4.71 6.50
N GLU A 332 -11.95 -5.87 7.07
CA GLU A 332 -13.28 -6.49 6.90
C GLU A 332 -14.41 -5.57 7.40
N GLU A 333 -14.26 -5.04 8.62
CA GLU A 333 -15.28 -4.21 9.28
C GLU A 333 -15.51 -2.89 8.54
N VAL A 334 -14.45 -2.29 8.00
CA VAL A 334 -14.51 -1.01 7.28
C VAL A 334 -14.91 -1.17 5.81
N THR A 335 -14.54 -2.27 5.14
CA THR A 335 -14.72 -2.43 3.67
C THR A 335 -15.79 -3.44 3.26
N GLY A 336 -16.31 -4.26 4.17
CA GLY A 336 -17.30 -5.31 3.87
C GLY A 336 -16.75 -6.51 3.10
N ILE A 337 -15.44 -6.65 2.94
CA ILE A 337 -14.81 -7.75 2.20
C ILE A 337 -14.82 -9.04 3.04
N GLN A 338 -15.84 -9.88 2.87
CA GLN A 338 -15.99 -11.16 3.59
C GLN A 338 -14.84 -12.18 3.38
N LYS A 339 -13.95 -11.97 2.39
CA LYS A 339 -12.79 -12.83 2.18
C LYS A 339 -11.73 -12.64 3.27
N THR A 340 -11.68 -11.45 3.85
CA THR A 340 -10.80 -11.10 4.96
C THR A 340 -11.21 -11.86 6.24
N LYS A 341 -12.52 -12.04 6.46
CA LYS A 341 -13.09 -12.91 7.49
C LYS A 341 -12.57 -14.34 7.49
N ARG A 342 -12.47 -14.95 6.30
CA ARG A 342 -11.96 -16.32 6.18
C ARG A 342 -10.48 -16.40 6.54
N ILE A 343 -9.70 -15.37 6.24
CA ILE A 343 -8.27 -15.29 6.55
C ILE A 343 -8.07 -15.17 8.04
N THR A 344 -8.78 -14.22 8.65
CA THR A 344 -8.89 -14.06 10.09
C THR A 344 -9.25 -15.37 10.79
N LEU A 345 -10.35 -16.01 10.41
CA LEU A 345 -10.84 -17.22 11.06
C LEU A 345 -9.87 -18.39 10.91
N THR A 346 -9.18 -18.50 9.78
CA THR A 346 -8.14 -19.52 9.55
C THR A 346 -6.92 -19.27 10.43
N LEU A 347 -6.53 -18.02 10.63
CA LEU A 347 -5.40 -17.66 11.48
C LEU A 347 -5.76 -17.78 12.98
N GLN A 348 -6.99 -17.40 13.39
CA GLN A 348 -7.49 -17.48 14.77
C GLN A 348 -7.74 -18.92 15.27
N ARG A 349 -8.34 -19.81 14.44
CA ARG A 349 -8.61 -21.21 14.82
C ARG A 349 -7.36 -21.98 15.26
N ARG A 350 -6.18 -21.54 14.84
CA ARG A 350 -4.90 -22.17 15.19
C ARG A 350 -4.31 -21.66 16.52
N CYS A 351 -4.68 -20.47 16.98
CA CYS A 351 -4.35 -20.01 18.33
C CYS A 351 -4.95 -20.95 19.38
N CYS A 352 -6.20 -21.42 19.16
CA CYS A 352 -6.84 -22.39 20.03
C CYS A 352 -6.20 -23.79 19.97
N GLN A 353 -5.63 -24.21 18.83
CA GLN A 353 -5.03 -25.54 18.70
C GLN A 353 -3.63 -25.64 19.34
N MET A 354 -2.84 -24.55 19.38
CA MET A 354 -1.55 -24.55 20.07
C MET A 354 -1.67 -24.54 21.61
N VAL A 355 -2.71 -23.89 22.15
CA VAL A 355 -2.98 -23.88 23.60
C VAL A 355 -3.43 -25.26 24.11
N VAL A 356 -4.12 -26.04 23.28
CA VAL A 356 -4.57 -27.40 23.65
C VAL A 356 -3.42 -28.42 23.64
N SER A 357 -2.36 -28.21 22.83
CA SER A 357 -1.19 -29.10 22.81
C SER A 357 -0.19 -28.88 23.96
N THR A 358 -0.31 -27.80 24.74
CA THR A 358 0.57 -27.51 25.90
C THR A 358 -0.10 -27.75 27.26
N GLY A 359 -1.32 -28.28 27.28
CA GLY A 359 -2.12 -28.49 28.50
C GLY A 359 -2.39 -29.96 28.85
N GLY A 360 -1.64 -30.89 28.27
CA GLY A 360 -1.76 -32.31 28.53
C GLY A 360 -0.39 -32.97 28.64
N ASP A 361 0.25 -32.77 29.78
CA ASP A 361 1.11 -33.75 30.46
C ASP A 361 1.16 -33.39 31.96
#